data_AF-A0A7J9ZWW1-F1
#
_entry.id   AF-A0A7J9ZWW1-F1
#
_cell.length_a   1.000
_cell.length_b   1.000
_cell.length_c   1.000
_cell.angle_alpha   90.00
_cell.angle_beta   90.00
_cell.angle_gamma   90.00
#
_symmetry.space_group_name_H-M   'P 1'
#
loop_
_entity.id
_entity.type
_entity.pdbx_description
1 polymer ?
#
loop_
_entity_poly.entity_id
_entity_poly.type
_entity_poly.pdbx_seq_one_letter_code
_entity_poly.pdbx_strand_id
1 'polypeptide(L)'
;MVAVTSGAAVGVDVERVQTLSDLDMLTGTVLAPSERAALDGLADGERTWAFFVTWTRKEALLKATGDGLGLGPGGVVFGPPSGPPRLDRWPSDAPDPGPLRLLDLDAGPGHTASLAVLTESPVTPVLVTPVPT
;
A
#
# COMPACT_ATOMS: atom_id res chain seq x y z
N MET A 1 -14.15 -1.85 1.30
CA MET A 1 -13.47 -2.91 2.10
C MET A 1 -13.35 -2.43 3.54
N VAL A 2 -13.39 -3.33 4.53
CA VAL A 2 -13.25 -3.00 5.96
C VAL A 2 -12.32 -4.03 6.58
N ALA A 3 -11.43 -3.60 7.49
CA ALA A 3 -10.58 -4.47 8.28
C ALA A 3 -10.81 -4.23 9.78
N VAL A 4 -10.80 -5.30 10.56
CA VAL A 4 -11.02 -5.26 12.02
C VAL A 4 -10.03 -6.23 12.66
N THR A 5 -9.45 -5.84 13.80
CA THR A 5 -8.58 -6.72 14.61
C THR A 5 -8.94 -6.62 16.08
N SER A 6 -8.48 -7.60 16.88
CA SER A 6 -8.48 -7.51 18.33
C SER A 6 -7.10 -7.10 18.85
N GLY A 7 -6.94 -5.83 19.21
CA GLY A 7 -5.77 -5.35 19.97
C GLY A 7 -4.54 -4.95 19.15
N ALA A 8 -4.64 -4.82 17.82
CA ALA A 8 -3.58 -4.25 16.99
C ALA A 8 -4.13 -3.12 16.10
N ALA A 9 -3.31 -2.10 15.86
CA ALA A 9 -3.66 -1.08 14.89
C ALA A 9 -3.65 -1.69 13.47
N VAL A 10 -4.64 -1.32 12.67
CA VAL A 10 -4.87 -1.90 11.35
C VAL A 10 -5.24 -0.81 10.35
N GLY A 11 -4.73 -0.96 9.13
CA GLY A 11 -5.11 -0.14 8.00
C GLY A 11 -5.33 -1.02 6.78
N VAL A 12 -6.37 -0.70 6.01
CA VAL A 12 -6.67 -1.36 4.75
C VAL A 12 -6.94 -0.32 3.70
N ASP A 13 -6.45 -0.57 2.49
CA ASP A 13 -6.70 0.26 1.34
C ASP A 13 -7.02 -0.58 0.12
N VAL A 14 -7.92 -0.08 -0.73
CA VAL A 14 -8.32 -0.72 -1.98
C VAL A 14 -8.58 0.34 -3.02
N GLU A 15 -8.05 0.13 -4.21
CA GLU A 15 -8.11 1.07 -5.31
C GLU A 15 -8.49 0.37 -6.60
N ARG A 16 -9.33 1.04 -7.39
CA ARG A 16 -9.65 0.58 -8.74
C ARG A 16 -8.57 1.08 -9.69
N VAL A 17 -7.90 0.15 -10.35
CA VAL A 17 -6.89 0.46 -11.36
C VAL A 17 -7.58 1.05 -12.58
N GLN A 18 -7.17 2.26 -12.93
CA GLN A 18 -7.67 2.99 -14.09
C GLN A 18 -6.55 3.86 -14.66
N THR A 19 -6.62 4.16 -15.95
CA THR A 19 -5.70 5.10 -16.57
C THR A 19 -5.76 6.44 -15.85
N LEU A 20 -4.61 6.97 -15.47
CA LEU A 20 -4.46 8.27 -14.84
C LEU A 20 -3.81 9.22 -15.84
N SER A 21 -4.48 10.32 -16.18
CA SER A 21 -3.90 11.36 -17.05
C SER A 21 -2.64 11.99 -16.46
N ASP A 22 -2.56 12.01 -15.12
CA ASP A 22 -1.54 12.73 -14.36
C ASP A 22 -0.58 11.75 -13.64
N LEU A 23 -0.44 10.53 -14.16
CA LEU A 23 0.37 9.47 -13.53
C LEU A 23 1.79 9.92 -13.20
N ASP A 24 2.45 10.66 -14.10
CA ASP A 24 3.82 11.13 -13.90
C ASP A 24 3.93 12.15 -12.75
N MET A 25 2.93 13.04 -12.60
CA MET A 25 2.89 13.99 -11.48
C MET A 25 2.64 13.27 -10.15
N LEU A 26 1.73 12.29 -10.15
CA LEU A 26 1.44 11.49 -8.97
C LEU A 26 2.65 10.64 -8.54
N THR A 27 3.31 9.97 -9.49
CA THR A 27 4.53 9.18 -9.20
C THR A 27 5.66 10.06 -8.67
N GLY A 28 5.79 11.31 -9.17
CA GLY A 28 6.76 12.28 -8.65
C GLY A 28 6.53 12.66 -7.18
N THR A 29 5.27 12.67 -6.74
CA THR A 29 4.85 13.09 -5.39
C THR A 29 4.79 11.92 -4.40
N VAL A 30 4.28 10.79 -4.85
CA VAL A 30 3.96 9.62 -3.99
C VAL A 30 5.13 8.66 -3.86
N LEU A 31 5.88 8.46 -4.94
CA LEU A 31 6.90 7.42 -5.00
C LEU A 31 8.28 7.99 -4.69
N ALA A 32 9.08 7.22 -3.96
CA ALA A 32 10.50 7.48 -3.80
C ALA A 32 11.26 7.22 -5.12
N PRO A 33 12.47 7.78 -5.30
CA PRO A 33 13.26 7.54 -6.51
C PRO A 33 13.48 6.06 -6.84
N SER A 34 13.69 5.20 -5.83
CA SER A 34 13.86 3.76 -6.01
C SER A 34 12.58 3.05 -6.46
N GLU A 35 11.41 3.51 -6.02
CA GLU A 35 10.12 2.98 -6.44
C GLU A 35 9.78 3.43 -7.87
N ARG A 36 10.13 4.68 -8.23
CA ARG A 36 10.02 5.16 -9.61
C ARG A 36 10.90 4.37 -10.57
N ALA A 37 12.14 4.06 -10.18
CA ALA A 37 13.03 3.25 -11.00
C ALA A 37 12.46 1.84 -11.28
N ALA A 38 11.61 1.30 -10.40
CA ALA A 38 10.94 0.02 -10.63
C ALA A 38 9.83 0.09 -11.69
N LEU A 39 9.40 1.30 -12.09
CA LEU A 39 8.43 1.53 -13.15
C LEU A 39 9.10 1.73 -14.52
N ASP A 40 10.42 1.92 -14.56
CA ASP A 40 11.14 2.18 -15.80
C ASP A 40 11.13 0.94 -16.70
N GLY A 41 10.80 1.13 -17.98
CA GLY A 41 10.72 0.06 -18.98
C GLY A 41 9.43 -0.76 -18.96
N LEU A 42 8.52 -0.54 -18.01
CA LEU A 42 7.18 -1.14 -18.01
C LEU A 42 6.28 -0.48 -19.05
N ALA A 43 5.34 -1.23 -19.63
CA ALA A 43 4.28 -0.66 -20.46
C ALA A 43 3.31 0.19 -19.62
N ASP A 44 2.58 1.13 -20.24
CA ASP A 44 1.73 2.09 -19.52
C ASP A 44 0.71 1.45 -18.56
N GLY A 45 0.10 0.32 -18.96
CA GLY A 45 -0.82 -0.42 -18.11
C GLY A 45 -0.14 -1.05 -16.90
N GLU A 46 1.07 -1.58 -17.09
CA GLU A 46 1.89 -2.17 -16.02
C GLU A 46 2.42 -1.09 -15.07
N ARG A 47 2.81 0.08 -15.60
CA ARG A 47 3.19 1.26 -14.81
C ARG A 47 2.04 1.71 -13.91
N THR A 48 0.85 1.82 -14.48
CA THR A 48 -0.37 2.22 -13.76
C THR A 48 -0.67 1.21 -12.64
N TRP A 49 -0.65 -0.09 -12.95
CA TRP A 49 -0.85 -1.14 -11.95
C TRP A 49 0.19 -1.08 -10.82
N ALA A 50 1.47 -0.99 -11.17
CA ALA A 50 2.57 -0.90 -10.21
C ALA A 50 2.47 0.33 -9.31
N PHE A 51 2.05 1.48 -9.85
CA PHE A 51 1.75 2.67 -9.05
C PHE A 51 0.65 2.38 -8.01
N PHE A 52 -0.48 1.80 -8.44
CA PHE A 52 -1.59 1.50 -7.53
C PHE A 52 -1.22 0.47 -6.46
N VAL A 53 -0.42 -0.55 -6.78
CA VAL A 53 0.10 -1.50 -5.77
C VAL A 53 0.93 -0.78 -4.72
N THR A 54 1.88 0.06 -5.13
CA THR A 54 2.70 0.80 -4.16
C THR A 54 1.88 1.81 -3.37
N TRP A 55 0.90 2.44 -4.00
CA TRP A 55 -0.02 3.38 -3.37
C TRP A 55 -0.86 2.71 -2.28
N THR A 56 -1.52 1.59 -2.57
CA THR A 56 -2.35 0.88 -1.57
C THR A 56 -1.51 0.39 -0.40
N ARG A 57 -0.26 -0.04 -0.62
CA ARG A 57 0.66 -0.43 0.46
C ARG A 57 0.99 0.75 1.38
N LYS A 58 1.27 1.93 0.82
CA LYS A 58 1.52 3.17 1.58
C LYS A 58 0.30 3.59 2.37
N GLU A 59 -0.86 3.70 1.73
CA GLU A 59 -2.11 4.09 2.38
C GLU A 59 -2.52 3.11 3.49
N ALA A 60 -2.40 1.80 3.25
CA ALA A 60 -2.68 0.81 4.29
C ALA A 60 -1.81 1.02 5.54
N LEU A 61 -0.50 1.26 5.36
CA LEU A 61 0.40 1.52 6.49
C LEU A 61 0.10 2.87 7.17
N LEU A 62 -0.09 3.94 6.41
CA LEU A 62 -0.39 5.27 6.95
C LEU A 62 -1.72 5.31 7.71
N LYS A 63 -2.71 4.50 7.28
CA LYS A 63 -3.97 4.30 8.02
C LYS A 63 -3.76 3.50 9.31
N ALA A 64 -2.87 2.51 9.28
CA ALA A 64 -2.56 1.71 10.47
C ALA A 64 -1.82 2.53 11.54
N THR A 65 -0.90 3.42 11.14
CA THR A 65 -0.18 4.29 12.08
C THR A 65 -1.01 5.50 12.52
N GLY A 66 -1.94 5.95 11.68
CA GLY A 66 -2.76 7.13 11.93
C GLY A 66 -2.11 8.45 11.50
N ASP A 67 -0.93 8.41 10.88
CA ASP A 67 -0.19 9.61 10.44
C ASP A 67 -0.82 10.28 9.21
N GLY A 68 -1.54 9.50 8.40
CA GLY A 68 -2.14 9.96 7.15
C GLY A 68 -1.12 10.49 6.13
N LEU A 69 -1.61 11.20 5.11
CA LEU A 69 -0.77 11.73 4.02
C LEU A 69 0.13 12.90 4.43
N GLY A 70 -0.08 13.49 5.61
CA GLY A 70 0.76 14.56 6.14
C GLY A 70 2.22 14.15 6.36
N LEU A 71 2.48 12.85 6.51
CA LEU A 71 3.82 12.28 6.64
C LEU A 71 4.65 12.38 5.34
N GLY A 72 4.02 12.69 4.22
CA GLY A 72 4.68 12.73 2.92
C GLY A 72 4.92 11.30 2.39
N PRO A 73 4.04 10.76 1.53
CA PRO A 73 4.11 9.36 1.08
C PRO A 73 5.44 9.00 0.38
N GLY A 74 6.15 9.97 -0.21
CA GLY A 74 7.49 9.76 -0.78
C GLY A 74 8.58 9.38 0.23
N GLY A 75 8.37 9.61 1.54
CA GLY A 75 9.28 9.23 2.61
C GLY A 75 9.13 7.78 3.09
N VAL A 76 7.96 7.17 2.88
CA VAL A 76 7.66 5.77 3.18
C VAL A 76 8.01 4.94 1.96
N VAL A 77 8.97 4.02 2.04
CA VAL A 77 9.47 3.31 0.84
C VAL A 77 9.26 1.82 0.96
N PHE A 78 8.63 1.25 -0.05
CA PHE A 78 8.43 -0.19 -0.19
C PHE A 78 9.38 -0.80 -1.21
N GLY A 79 9.58 -2.11 -1.08
CA GLY A 79 10.19 -2.92 -2.13
C GLY A 79 9.35 -2.96 -3.41
N PRO A 80 9.89 -3.55 -4.49
CA PRO A 80 9.26 -3.53 -5.80
C PRO A 80 7.81 -4.03 -5.79
N PRO A 81 6.91 -3.44 -6.58
CA PRO A 81 5.49 -3.83 -6.64
C PRO A 81 5.28 -5.25 -7.18
N SER A 82 6.23 -5.77 -7.96
CA SER A 82 6.22 -7.17 -8.45
C SER A 82 6.64 -8.20 -7.41
N GLY A 83 7.23 -7.76 -6.29
CA GLY A 83 7.69 -8.61 -5.20
C GLY A 83 6.70 -8.64 -4.03
N PRO A 84 6.99 -9.47 -3.00
CA PRO A 84 6.20 -9.49 -1.78
C PRO A 84 6.20 -8.11 -1.10
N PRO A 85 5.09 -7.73 -0.44
CA PRO A 85 4.99 -6.46 0.28
C PRO A 85 6.04 -6.38 1.39
N ARG A 86 6.91 -5.36 1.32
CA ARG A 86 7.99 -5.16 2.30
C ARG A 86 8.30 -3.67 2.45
N LEU A 87 8.27 -3.17 3.68
CA LEU A 87 8.71 -1.83 4.02
C LEU A 87 10.25 -1.80 4.01
N ASP A 88 10.83 -1.06 3.09
CA ASP A 88 12.28 -0.88 2.97
C ASP A 88 12.76 0.36 3.75
N ARG A 89 11.90 1.37 3.94
CA ARG A 89 12.23 2.58 4.71
C ARG A 89 11.01 3.25 5.33
N TRP A 90 11.17 3.71 6.56
CA TRP A 90 10.26 4.63 7.25
C TRP A 90 10.95 6.00 7.46
N PRO A 91 10.22 7.13 7.41
CA PRO A 91 10.80 8.45 7.72
C PRO A 91 11.44 8.48 9.11
N SER A 92 12.67 9.01 9.20
CA SER A 92 13.44 9.01 10.46
C SER A 92 12.96 10.03 11.49
N ASP A 93 12.21 11.02 11.04
CA ASP A 93 11.59 12.08 11.84
C ASP A 93 10.17 11.73 12.31
N ALA A 94 9.64 10.59 11.87
CA ALA A 94 8.38 10.03 12.33
C ALA A 94 8.60 9.03 13.48
N PRO A 95 7.63 8.86 14.39
CA PRO A 95 7.64 7.74 15.34
C PRO A 95 7.79 6.40 14.61
N ASP A 96 8.55 5.48 15.19
CA ASP A 96 8.67 4.12 14.68
C ASP A 96 7.27 3.48 14.60
N PRO A 97 6.84 2.96 13.43
CA PRO A 97 5.54 2.31 13.29
C PRO A 97 5.46 1.01 14.10
N GLY A 98 6.60 0.50 14.57
CA GLY A 98 6.70 -0.75 15.29
C GLY A 98 6.60 -1.96 14.36
N PRO A 99 6.36 -3.15 14.94
CA PRO A 99 6.33 -4.40 14.19
C PRO A 99 5.25 -4.41 13.13
N LEU A 100 5.61 -4.67 11.87
CA LEU A 100 4.67 -4.62 10.74
C LEU A 100 4.44 -6.01 10.13
N ARG A 101 3.17 -6.31 9.86
CA ARG A 101 2.74 -7.34 8.90
C ARG A 101 2.01 -6.63 7.75
N LEU A 102 2.54 -6.77 6.55
CA LEU A 102 1.96 -6.21 5.33
C LEU A 102 1.55 -7.34 4.39
N LEU A 103 0.35 -7.24 3.82
CA LEU A 103 -0.20 -8.20 2.88
C LEU A 103 -0.84 -7.47 1.71
N ASP A 104 -0.69 -8.00 0.50
CA ASP A 104 -1.56 -7.64 -0.61
C ASP A 104 -2.77 -8.57 -0.61
N LEU A 105 -3.95 -8.02 -0.90
CA LEU A 105 -5.22 -8.73 -0.86
C LEU A 105 -5.79 -8.85 -2.29
N ASP A 106 -6.44 -9.98 -2.57
CA ASP A 106 -7.25 -10.11 -3.77
C ASP A 106 -8.58 -9.37 -3.59
N ALA A 107 -8.70 -8.22 -4.24
CA ALA A 107 -9.91 -7.39 -4.27
C ALA A 107 -10.77 -7.64 -5.53
N GLY A 108 -10.43 -8.66 -6.32
CA GLY A 108 -11.04 -8.95 -7.60
C GLY A 108 -10.41 -8.20 -8.78
N PRO A 109 -10.86 -8.48 -10.01
CA PRO A 109 -10.26 -7.94 -11.22
C PRO A 109 -10.24 -6.42 -11.26
N GLY A 110 -9.12 -5.86 -11.72
CA GLY A 110 -8.95 -4.41 -11.87
C GLY A 110 -8.81 -3.64 -10.56
N HIS A 111 -8.58 -4.32 -9.44
CA HIS A 111 -8.36 -3.68 -8.14
C HIS A 111 -7.05 -4.13 -7.52
N THR A 112 -6.38 -3.18 -6.86
CA THR A 112 -5.26 -3.44 -5.95
C THR A 112 -5.75 -3.22 -4.53
N ALA A 113 -5.27 -4.03 -3.58
CA ALA A 113 -5.58 -3.81 -2.18
C ALA A 113 -4.43 -4.27 -1.29
N SER A 114 -4.25 -3.59 -0.18
CA SER A 114 -3.23 -3.92 0.81
C SER A 114 -3.77 -3.77 2.23
N LEU A 115 -3.20 -4.58 3.13
CA LEU A 115 -3.51 -4.63 4.56
C LEU A 115 -2.21 -4.46 5.34
N ALA A 116 -2.20 -3.51 6.28
CA ALA A 116 -1.14 -3.34 7.26
C ALA A 116 -1.68 -3.60 8.66
N VAL A 117 -0.95 -4.40 9.44
CA VAL A 117 -1.25 -4.65 10.86
C VAL A 117 0.02 -4.43 11.67
N LEU A 118 -0.06 -3.59 12.69
CA LEU A 118 1.08 -3.30 13.57
C LEU A 118 1.15 -4.35 14.69
N THR A 119 1.83 -5.46 14.42
CA THR A 119 1.95 -6.63 15.31
C THR A 119 3.16 -7.51 15.01
N GLU A 120 3.68 -8.18 16.04
CA GLU A 120 4.66 -9.28 15.92
C GLU A 120 3.99 -10.61 15.56
N SER A 121 2.72 -10.77 15.87
CA SER A 121 2.00 -12.02 15.64
C SER A 121 1.79 -12.27 14.15
N PRO A 122 1.80 -13.52 13.68
CA PRO A 122 1.36 -13.85 12.33
C PRO A 122 -0.07 -13.37 12.08
N VAL A 123 -0.34 -12.87 10.87
CA VAL A 123 -1.66 -12.38 10.43
C VAL A 123 -2.14 -13.23 9.27
N THR A 124 -3.33 -13.82 9.41
CA THR A 124 -4.03 -14.52 8.34
C THR A 124 -5.36 -13.80 8.10
N PRO A 125 -5.52 -13.04 7.00
CA PRO A 125 -6.77 -12.34 6.74
C PRO A 125 -7.87 -13.34 6.36
N VAL A 126 -9.05 -13.16 6.95
CA VAL A 126 -10.28 -13.85 6.52
C VAL A 126 -11.09 -12.87 5.68
N LEU A 127 -11.06 -13.05 4.36
CA LEU A 127 -11.85 -12.23 3.44
C LEU A 127 -13.31 -12.69 3.46
N VAL A 128 -14.20 -11.80 3.88
CA VAL A 128 -15.65 -12.05 3.90
C VAL A 128 -16.30 -11.18 2.83
N THR A 129 -16.77 -11.80 1.75
CA THR A 129 -17.60 -11.13 0.75
C THR A 129 -19.06 -11.14 1.22
N PRO A 130 -19.71 -9.98 1.41
CA PRO A 130 -21.13 -9.97 1.72
C PRO A 130 -21.91 -10.60 0.55
N VAL A 131 -22.88 -11.46 0.87
CA VAL A 131 -23.85 -11.94 -0.12
C VAL A 131 -24.73 -10.74 -0.49
N PRO A 132 -24.89 -10.40 -1.78
CA PRO A 132 -25.78 -9.32 -2.18
C PRO A 132 -27.21 -9.64 -1.70
N THR A 133 -27.80 -8.70 -0.97
CA THR A 133 -29.20 -8.73 -0.50
C THR A 133 -30.18 -8.43 -1.62
#